data_AF-A0A2N2AXS4-F1
#
_entry.id   AF-A0A2N2AXS4-F1
#
_cell.length_a   1.000
_cell.length_b   1.000
_cell.length_c   1.000
_cell.angle_alpha   90.00
_cell.angle_beta   90.00
_cell.angle_gamma   90.00
#
_symmetry.space_group_name_H-M   'P 1'
#
loop_
_entity.id
_entity.type
_entity.pdbx_description
1 polymer ?
#
loop_
_entity_poly.entity_id
_entity_poly.type
_entity_poly.pdbx_seq_one_letter_code
_entity_poly.pdbx_strand_id
1 'polypeptide(L)'
;MNKNNGSNKKIYQIVLMVAISLMVLFFIMKLYSRETSQGVELSNLSTDSILSEAVTYYNNKVGNEGSDNVEAVKKNFGCHYEIYIYNNGELDMRLSYSRGKFYEL
;
A
#
# COMPACT_ATOMS: atom_id res chain seq x y z
N MET A 1 -51.57 -5.35 -37.81
CA MET A 1 -50.10 -5.36 -38.06
C MET A 1 -49.37 -4.97 -36.78
N ASN A 2 -48.66 -5.92 -36.17
CA ASN A 2 -48.05 -5.79 -34.84
C ASN A 2 -46.70 -5.06 -34.92
N LYS A 3 -46.72 -3.72 -34.85
CA LYS A 3 -45.54 -2.83 -34.93
C LYS A 3 -44.66 -2.84 -33.66
N ASN A 4 -45.09 -3.51 -32.59
CA ASN A 4 -44.44 -3.44 -31.27
C ASN A 4 -43.26 -4.40 -31.10
N ASN A 5 -43.18 -5.48 -31.88
CA ASN A 5 -42.11 -6.49 -31.72
C ASN A 5 -40.72 -5.98 -32.16
N GLY A 6 -40.65 -5.06 -33.12
CA GLY A 6 -39.37 -4.51 -33.60
C GLY A 6 -38.74 -3.49 -32.65
N SER A 7 -39.57 -2.68 -31.98
CA SER A 7 -39.11 -1.65 -31.03
C SER A 7 -38.57 -2.28 -29.74
N ASN A 8 -39.33 -3.23 -29.18
CA ASN A 8 -38.94 -3.92 -27.96
C ASN A 8 -37.60 -4.64 -28.11
N LYS A 9 -37.35 -5.28 -29.26
CA LYS A 9 -36.08 -5.95 -29.54
C LYS A 9 -34.88 -5.00 -29.52
N LYS A 10 -35.02 -3.77 -30.03
CA LYS A 10 -33.97 -2.75 -30.00
C LYS A 10 -33.70 -2.25 -28.58
N ILE A 11 -34.75 -2.08 -27.78
CA ILE A 11 -34.63 -1.67 -26.38
C ILE A 11 -33.88 -2.73 -25.57
N TYR A 12 -34.23 -4.01 -25.72
CA TYR A 12 -33.52 -5.10 -25.04
C TYR A 12 -32.05 -5.18 -25.44
N GLN A 13 -31.72 -4.94 -26.72
CA GLN A 13 -30.33 -4.91 -27.17
C GLN A 13 -29.54 -3.77 -26.53
N ILE A 14 -30.12 -2.58 -26.39
CA ILE A 14 -29.48 -1.45 -25.72
C ILE A 14 -29.26 -1.74 -24.24
N VAL A 15 -30.29 -2.23 -23.54
CA VAL A 15 -30.19 -2.58 -22.12
C VAL A 15 -29.12 -3.65 -21.88
N LEU A 16 -29.03 -4.64 -22.76
CA LEU A 16 -28.02 -5.69 -22.68
C LEU A 16 -26.59 -5.13 -22.88
N MET A 17 -26.39 -4.24 -23.87
CA MET A 17 -25.08 -3.62 -24.09
C MET A 17 -24.63 -2.78 -22.89
N VAL A 18 -25.54 -2.01 -22.29
CA VAL A 18 -25.24 -1.21 -21.10
C VAL A 18 -24.88 -2.12 -19.92
N ALA A 19 -25.63 -3.21 -19.70
CA ALA A 19 -25.35 -4.16 -18.63
C ALA A 19 -23.97 -4.83 -18.78
N ILE A 20 -23.61 -5.24 -20.01
CA ILE A 20 -22.28 -5.81 -20.30
C ILE A 20 -21.19 -4.76 -20.06
N SER A 21 -21.39 -3.52 -20.51
CA SER A 21 -20.43 -2.44 -20.30
C SER A 21 -20.18 -2.19 -18.81
N LEU A 22 -21.22 -2.15 -17.98
CA LEU A 22 -21.12 -2.01 -16.54
C LEU A 22 -20.41 -3.20 -15.87
N MET A 23 -20.68 -4.43 -16.31
CA MET A 23 -19.96 -5.62 -15.82
C MET A 23 -18.47 -5.58 -16.12
N VAL A 24 -18.10 -5.18 -17.34
CA VAL A 24 -16.70 -5.03 -17.75
C VAL A 24 -16.01 -3.94 -16.93
N LEU A 25 -16.67 -2.80 -16.73
CA LEU A 25 -16.13 -1.68 -15.96
C LEU A 25 -15.94 -2.05 -14.48
N PHE A 26 -16.88 -2.80 -13.90
CA PHE A 26 -16.76 -3.36 -12.54
C PHE A 26 -15.61 -4.37 -12.43
N PHE A 27 -15.42 -5.22 -13.44
CA PHE A 27 -14.32 -6.19 -13.47
C PHE A 27 -12.96 -5.50 -13.60
N ILE A 28 -12.86 -4.49 -14.46
CA ILE A 28 -11.67 -3.64 -14.62
C ILE A 28 -11.36 -2.91 -13.31
N MET A 29 -12.35 -2.30 -12.66
CA MET A 29 -12.17 -1.68 -11.34
C MET A 29 -11.69 -2.70 -10.30
N LYS A 30 -12.22 -3.93 -10.28
CA LYS A 30 -11.77 -4.99 -9.38
C LYS A 30 -10.31 -5.41 -9.64
N LEU A 31 -9.86 -5.39 -10.89
CA LEU A 31 -8.47 -5.65 -11.26
C LEU A 31 -7.54 -4.50 -10.83
N TYR A 32 -7.93 -3.24 -11.06
CA TYR A 32 -7.14 -2.08 -10.61
C TYR A 32 -7.12 -1.93 -9.08
N SER A 33 -8.20 -2.29 -8.39
CA SER A 33 -8.24 -2.31 -6.92
C SER A 33 -7.31 -3.37 -6.31
N ARG A 34 -6.88 -4.39 -7.07
CA ARG A 34 -5.89 -5.37 -6.59
C ARG A 34 -4.47 -4.81 -6.52
N GLU A 35 -4.13 -3.79 -7.30
CA GLU A 35 -2.81 -3.14 -7.22
C GLU A 35 -2.73 -2.06 -6.13
N THR A 36 -3.87 -1.53 -5.67
CA THR A 36 -3.92 -0.52 -4.59
C THR A 36 -4.30 -1.10 -3.23
N SER A 37 -4.57 -2.41 -3.14
CA SER A 37 -4.73 -3.15 -1.88
C SER A 37 -3.43 -3.78 -1.38
N GLN A 38 -2.28 -3.34 -1.90
CA GLN A 38 -1.03 -3.34 -1.13
C GLN A 38 -0.92 -2.03 -0.33
N GLY A 39 -2.01 -1.62 0.30
CA GLY A 39 -1.88 -1.14 1.67
C GLY A 39 -1.29 -2.32 2.43
N VAL A 40 0.04 -2.36 2.48
CA VAL A 40 0.81 -3.24 3.36
C VAL A 40 0.06 -3.29 4.68
N GLU A 41 -0.18 -4.50 5.19
CA GLU A 41 -0.69 -4.75 6.53
C GLU A 41 0.28 -4.16 7.59
N LEU A 42 0.46 -2.84 7.63
CA LEU A 42 1.09 -2.13 8.74
C LEU A 42 0.22 -2.22 10.00
N SER A 43 -1.02 -2.66 9.88
CA SER A 43 -1.91 -2.90 11.02
C SER A 43 -1.63 -4.24 11.72
N ASN A 44 -0.98 -5.22 11.07
CA ASN A 44 -0.71 -6.54 11.65
C ASN A 44 0.78 -6.81 11.95
N LEU A 45 1.71 -6.03 11.39
CA LEU A 45 3.07 -5.98 11.93
C LEU A 45 3.01 -5.22 13.25
N SER A 46 3.31 -5.91 14.35
CA SER A 46 3.50 -5.22 15.64
C SER A 46 4.50 -4.08 15.43
N THR A 47 4.25 -2.93 16.08
CA THR A 47 5.16 -1.78 15.99
C THR A 47 6.61 -2.21 16.28
N ASP A 48 6.78 -3.17 17.18
CA ASP A 48 8.04 -3.79 17.56
C ASP A 48 8.74 -4.50 16.38
N SER A 49 7.98 -5.17 15.50
CA SER A 49 8.54 -5.88 14.35
C SER A 49 9.14 -4.93 13.31
N ILE A 50 8.47 -3.82 13.01
CA ILE A 50 8.97 -2.83 12.03
C ILE A 50 10.22 -2.12 12.58
N LEU A 51 10.21 -1.79 13.87
CA LEU A 51 11.35 -1.15 14.52
C LEU A 51 12.57 -2.09 14.56
N SER A 52 12.37 -3.36 14.91
CA SER A 52 13.44 -4.37 14.88
C SER A 52 14.02 -4.57 13.47
N GLU A 53 13.17 -4.55 12.44
CA GLU A 53 13.63 -4.66 11.06
C GLU A 53 14.41 -3.41 10.61
N ALA A 54 14.00 -2.23 11.07
CA ALA A 54 14.70 -0.97 10.80
C ALA A 54 16.11 -0.92 11.45
N VAL A 55 16.25 -1.40 12.69
CA VAL A 55 17.57 -1.57 13.33
C VAL A 55 18.43 -2.57 12.56
N THR A 56 17.84 -3.67 12.08
CA THR A 56 18.56 -4.66 11.27
C THR A 56 19.04 -4.06 9.96
N TYR A 57 18.19 -3.29 9.28
CA TYR A 57 18.55 -2.55 8.07
C TYR A 57 19.73 -1.61 8.32
N TYR A 58 19.68 -0.85 9.42
CA TYR A 58 20.74 0.06 9.83
C TYR A 58 22.06 -0.69 10.05
N ASN A 59 22.07 -1.73 10.90
CA ASN A 59 23.27 -2.51 11.21
C ASN A 59 23.89 -3.16 9.97
N ASN A 60 23.07 -3.66 9.04
CA ASN A 60 23.56 -4.20 7.77
C ASN A 60 24.25 -3.15 6.89
N LYS A 61 23.86 -1.88 7.03
CA LYS A 61 24.40 -0.78 6.24
C LYS A 61 25.67 -0.20 6.85
N VAL A 62 25.67 0.12 8.14
CA VAL A 62 26.82 0.77 8.81
C VAL A 62 27.86 -0.25 9.30
N GLY A 63 27.51 -1.53 9.34
CA GLY A 63 28.31 -2.58 9.95
C GLY A 63 28.06 -2.65 11.47
N ASN A 64 28.31 -3.81 12.08
CA ASN A 64 28.16 -3.98 13.53
C ASN A 64 29.21 -3.21 14.36
N GLU A 65 30.18 -2.55 13.72
CA GLU A 65 31.22 -1.77 14.39
C GLU A 65 30.69 -0.37 14.68
N GLY A 66 29.95 -0.21 15.78
CA GLY A 66 29.45 1.08 16.26
C GLY A 66 27.99 1.11 16.71
N SER A 67 27.33 -0.05 16.84
CA SER A 67 25.89 -0.16 17.14
C SER A 67 25.55 -0.45 18.61
N ASP A 68 26.44 -0.11 19.55
CA ASP A 68 26.28 -0.49 20.96
C ASP A 68 25.00 0.06 21.61
N ASN A 69 24.45 1.18 21.12
CA ASN A 69 23.18 1.75 21.55
C ASN A 69 22.37 2.30 20.35
N VAL A 70 21.90 1.40 19.50
CA VAL A 70 20.99 1.76 18.41
C VAL A 70 19.54 1.66 18.88
N GLU A 71 18.79 2.76 18.72
CA GLU A 71 17.37 2.83 19.01
C GLU A 71 16.59 3.26 17.77
N ALA A 72 15.48 2.59 17.47
CA ALA A 72 14.56 2.97 16.41
C ALA A 72 13.26 3.49 17.00
N VAL A 73 12.82 4.68 16.56
CA VAL A 73 11.58 5.32 17.01
C VAL A 73 10.67 5.58 15.82
N LYS A 74 9.43 5.08 15.88
CA LYS A 74 8.41 5.34 14.85
C LYS A 74 7.68 6.64 15.16
N LYS A 75 7.64 7.57 14.20
CA LYS A 75 6.84 8.79 14.25
C LYS A 75 5.74 8.74 13.18
N ASN A 76 4.55 9.19 13.55
CA ASN A 76 3.39 9.26 12.67
C ASN A 76 3.19 10.71 12.19
N PHE A 77 3.16 10.91 10.87
CA PHE A 77 2.94 12.21 10.23
C PHE A 77 1.56 12.31 9.56
N GLY A 78 0.63 11.44 9.92
CA GLY A 78 -0.75 11.42 9.45
C GLY A 78 -0.93 10.63 8.16
N CYS A 79 -0.17 10.95 7.11
CA CYS A 79 -0.24 10.25 5.82
C CYS A 79 0.81 9.15 5.64
N HIS A 80 1.86 9.15 6.45
CA HIS A 80 2.92 8.13 6.46
C HIS A 80 3.58 7.99 7.82
N TYR A 81 4.31 6.90 7.99
CA TYR A 81 5.19 6.69 9.14
C TYR A 81 6.63 6.90 8.72
N GLU A 82 7.39 7.49 9.62
CA GLU A 82 8.84 7.60 9.51
C GLU A 82 9.47 6.92 10.72
N ILE A 83 10.66 6.39 10.52
CA ILE A 83 11.44 5.70 11.53
C ILE A 83 12.74 6.46 11.68
N TYR A 84 13.03 6.84 12.92
CA TYR A 84 14.19 7.61 13.30
C TYR A 84 15.13 6.65 14.01
N ILE A 85 16.33 6.47 13.45
CA ILE A 85 17.38 5.65 14.05
C ILE A 85 18.34 6.57 14.78
N TYR A 86 18.46 6.34 16.09
CA TYR A 86 19.43 7.02 16.94
C TYR A 86 20.57 6.07 17.26
N ASN A 87 21.80 6.57 17.20
CA ASN A 87 22.99 5.86 17.67
C ASN A 87 23.64 6.70 18.77
N ASN A 88 23.81 6.12 19.96
CA ASN A 88 24.33 6.84 21.13
C ASN A 88 23.55 8.14 21.46
N GLY A 89 22.24 8.14 21.21
CA GLY A 89 21.35 9.28 21.46
C GLY A 89 21.36 10.36 20.37
N GLU A 90 22.21 10.25 19.34
CA GLU A 90 22.24 11.15 18.20
C GLU A 90 21.42 10.58 17.04
N LEU A 91 20.64 11.43 16.35
CA LEU A 91 19.89 11.00 15.17
C LEU A 91 20.86 10.74 14.02
N ASP A 92 21.01 9.48 13.65
CA ASP A 92 21.95 9.08 12.60
C ASP A 92 21.24 8.81 11.27
N MET A 93 20.00 8.30 11.30
CA MET A 93 19.27 7.96 10.07
C MET A 93 17.76 8.17 10.18
N ARG A 94 17.13 8.52 9.06
CA ARG A 94 15.68 8.58 8.92
C ARG A 94 15.24 7.66 7.78
N LEU A 95 14.21 6.87 8.03
CA LEU A 95 13.66 5.89 7.12
C LEU A 95 12.17 6.12 6.93
N SER A 96 11.69 6.02 5.69
CA SER A 96 10.29 5.83 5.35
C SER A 96 10.03 4.35 5.09
N TYR A 97 8.93 3.83 5.62
CA TYR A 97 8.52 2.45 5.35
C TYR A 97 7.28 2.42 4.46
N SER A 98 7.43 1.89 3.26
CA SER A 98 6.36 1.80 2.27
C SER A 98 6.53 0.56 1.41
N ARG A 99 5.42 -0.07 0.99
CA ARG A 99 5.45 -1.25 0.10
C ARG A 99 6.40 -2.37 0.59
N GLY A 100 6.50 -2.55 1.91
CA GLY A 100 7.34 -3.58 2.52
C GLY A 100 8.84 -3.32 2.45
N LYS A 101 9.26 -2.06 2.23
CA LYS A 101 10.66 -1.67 2.09
C LYS A 101 10.97 -0.39 2.86
N PHE A 102 12.19 -0.28 3.35
CA PHE A 102 12.75 0.95 3.89
C PHE A 102 13.35 1.81 2.79
N TYR A 103 13.15 3.12 2.91
CA TYR A 103 13.69 4.15 2.03
C TYR A 103 14.32 5.23 2.90
N GLU A 104 15.52 5.67 2.58
CA GLU A 104 16.17 6.76 3.31
C GLU A 104 15.58 8.13 2.95
N LEU A 105 15.54 9.03 3.93
CA LEU A 105 14.97 10.38 3.82
C LEU A 105 16.01 11.50 4.02
#